data_AF-A0A5E8CM00-F1
#
_entry.id   AF-A0A5E8CM00-F1
#
_cell.length_a   1.000
_cell.length_b   1.000
_cell.length_c   1.000
_cell.angle_alpha   90.00
_cell.angle_beta   90.00
_cell.angle_gamma   90.00
#
_symmetry.space_group_name_H-M   'P 1'
#
loop_
_entity.id
_entity.type
_entity.pdbx_description
1 polymer ?
#
loop_
_entity_poly.entity_id
_entity_poly.type
_entity_poly.pdbx_seq_one_letter_code
_entity_poly.pdbx_strand_id
1 'polypeptide(L)'
;MNGQITYQVIIDYLSQSQSKENSIGDFPTKENIIVNSKDFNKKIRKFFNKNYFRYGVLSYDNEQNNISFFSSLLLCLDEQFLTFNKANRLQYITSFKNKLKNDYTNDKLYKKFGYKRFNIDSGVIFEEIANNVSIYVMQLVVDYLDINIIIFNFDDFKRYGIYAGEIMNTFRPTLLFGYGNGYFEPIFTNKKKYFCSNDKVMKKLIVNNIYKYGNNEKTLIGLNNDIYHMINDLMGSEDSNVPVAVVNQNNEINQFECTNSESIEEDSIDINDDEDSIDINDDEELIEDSYEQEYSDNDKTTTFVKKTPESEKWKGYSLSKFLRMRKDELLDIINSLQLNIGEYQTKTKKEIASSIVNKLSA
;
A
#
# COMPACT_ATOMS: atom_id res chain seq x y z
N MET A 1 28.62 -20.31 29.25
CA MET A 1 27.59 -20.28 28.19
C MET A 1 27.61 -18.89 27.61
N ASN A 2 28.08 -18.71 26.37
CA ASN A 2 28.01 -17.42 25.69
C ASN A 2 26.58 -17.23 25.23
N GLY A 3 25.78 -16.46 25.98
CA GLY A 3 24.44 -16.08 25.55
C GLY A 3 24.55 -15.20 24.31
N GLN A 4 24.15 -15.71 23.16
CA GLN A 4 23.97 -14.88 21.97
C GLN A 4 22.83 -13.91 22.23
N ILE A 5 23.14 -12.62 22.26
CA ILE A 5 22.13 -11.57 22.25
C ILE A 5 21.46 -11.63 20.88
N THR A 6 20.19 -12.05 20.84
CA THR A 6 19.39 -12.07 19.61
C THR A 6 18.68 -10.73 19.44
N TYR A 7 18.28 -10.40 18.20
CA TYR A 7 17.45 -9.22 17.95
C TYR A 7 16.18 -9.20 18.81
N GLN A 8 15.57 -10.36 19.07
CA GLN A 8 14.40 -10.47 19.93
C GLN A 8 14.69 -9.96 21.36
N VAL A 9 15.84 -10.34 21.94
CA VAL A 9 16.23 -9.89 23.30
C VAL A 9 16.45 -8.38 23.34
N ILE A 10 17.02 -7.79 22.29
CA ILE A 10 17.21 -6.34 22.18
C ILE A 10 15.84 -5.64 22.08
N ILE A 11 14.93 -6.17 21.25
CA ILE A 11 13.58 -5.63 21.03
C ILE A 11 12.75 -5.69 22.32
N ASP A 12 12.77 -6.82 23.02
CA ASP A 12 12.04 -7.02 24.27
C ASP A 12 12.55 -6.09 25.38
N TYR A 13 13.87 -5.86 25.44
CA TYR A 13 14.47 -4.94 26.40
C TYR A 13 14.09 -3.47 26.14
N LEU A 14 14.11 -3.05 24.87
CA LEU A 14 13.79 -1.67 24.48
C LEU A 14 12.29 -1.35 24.56
N SER A 15 11.42 -2.36 24.41
CA SER A 15 9.97 -2.20 24.49
C SER A 15 9.44 -2.14 25.93
N GLN A 16 10.10 -2.80 26.89
CA GLN A 16 9.69 -2.79 28.31
C GLN A 16 9.92 -1.44 29.01
N SER A 17 10.78 -0.59 28.48
CA SER A 17 11.17 0.68 29.11
C SER A 17 10.30 1.88 28.72
N GLN A 18 9.22 1.66 27.96
CA GLN A 18 8.30 2.72 27.56
C GLN A 18 6.94 2.59 28.27
N SER A 19 6.86 3.20 29.44
CA SER A 19 5.59 3.43 30.12
C SER A 19 4.67 4.29 29.25
N LYS A 20 3.47 3.76 29.02
CA LYS A 20 2.35 4.33 28.26
C LYS A 20 2.04 5.78 28.68
N GLU A 21 2.38 6.74 27.83
CA GLU A 21 1.52 7.90 27.60
C GLU A 21 0.87 7.70 26.23
N ASN A 22 -0.38 7.24 26.25
CA ASN A 22 -1.20 7.05 25.06
C ASN A 22 -1.65 8.42 24.52
N SER A 23 -0.81 9.11 23.75
CA SER A 23 -1.34 9.97 22.68
C SER A 23 -1.59 9.08 21.48
N ILE A 24 -2.86 8.72 21.27
CA ILE A 24 -3.36 7.88 20.15
C ILE A 24 -3.12 8.53 18.76
N GLY A 25 -2.45 9.68 18.69
CA GLY A 25 -2.19 10.43 17.47
C GLY A 25 -0.72 10.61 17.08
N ASP A 26 0.27 10.31 17.94
CA ASP A 26 1.65 10.63 17.59
C ASP A 26 2.31 9.48 16.86
N PHE A 27 2.75 9.72 15.62
CA PHE A 27 3.80 8.95 14.96
C PHE A 27 5.11 9.24 15.74
N PRO A 28 5.50 8.43 16.76
CA PRO A 28 6.52 8.83 17.71
C PRO A 28 7.87 8.63 17.02
N THR A 29 8.49 9.73 16.61
CA THR A 29 9.75 9.74 15.84
C THR A 29 10.94 9.78 16.77
N LYS A 30 11.01 8.76 17.63
CA LYS A 30 12.08 8.62 18.61
C LYS A 30 12.94 7.42 18.23
N GLU A 31 14.24 7.66 18.15
CA GLU A 31 15.22 6.64 17.80
C GLU A 31 15.15 5.43 18.77
N ASN A 32 15.24 4.22 18.22
CA ASN A 32 15.18 2.95 18.95
C ASN A 32 13.83 2.66 19.63
N ILE A 33 12.77 3.38 19.27
CA ILE A 33 11.40 3.00 19.62
C ILE A 33 10.90 1.95 18.63
N ILE A 34 10.24 0.91 19.15
CA ILE A 34 9.68 -0.16 18.34
C ILE A 34 8.18 -0.14 18.54
N VAL A 35 7.44 0.01 17.44
CA VAL A 35 5.98 0.01 17.45
C VAL A 35 5.51 -1.25 16.74
N ASN A 36 4.82 -2.13 17.46
CA ASN A 36 4.28 -3.34 16.87
C ASN A 36 3.14 -2.98 15.90
N SER A 37 3.01 -3.75 14.82
CA SER A 37 1.92 -3.57 13.86
C SER A 37 0.51 -3.66 14.48
N LYS A 38 0.34 -4.34 15.62
CA LYS A 38 -0.91 -4.33 16.39
C LYS A 38 -1.36 -2.93 16.79
N ASP A 39 -0.39 -2.05 17.04
CA ASP A 39 -0.59 -0.66 17.46
C ASP A 39 -0.67 0.31 16.27
N PHE A 40 -0.60 -0.19 15.03
CA PHE A 40 -0.84 0.65 13.85
C PHE A 40 -2.33 1.01 13.75
N ASN A 41 -2.61 2.14 13.09
CA ASN A 41 -3.97 2.48 12.69
C ASN A 41 -4.63 1.32 11.93
N LYS A 42 -5.92 1.02 12.23
CA LYS A 42 -6.68 -0.10 11.64
C LYS A 42 -6.58 -0.15 10.11
N LYS A 43 -6.57 1.00 9.41
CA LYS A 43 -6.47 1.09 7.94
C LYS A 43 -5.14 0.56 7.39
N ILE A 44 -4.03 0.76 8.12
CA ILE A 44 -2.70 0.28 7.76
C ILE A 44 -2.45 -1.12 8.34
N ARG A 45 -2.89 -1.38 9.57
CA ARG A 45 -2.73 -2.66 10.29
C ARG A 45 -3.16 -3.87 9.49
N LYS A 46 -4.23 -3.78 8.70
CA LYS A 46 -4.78 -4.89 7.90
C LYS A 46 -3.78 -5.54 6.92
N PHE A 47 -2.73 -4.82 6.53
CA PHE A 47 -1.69 -5.34 5.63
C PHE A 47 -0.66 -6.22 6.34
N PHE A 48 -0.53 -6.05 7.65
CA PHE A 48 0.52 -6.65 8.46
C PHE A 48 -0.06 -7.69 9.42
N ASN A 49 0.75 -8.68 9.78
CA ASN A 49 0.48 -9.55 10.95
C ASN A 49 1.32 -9.06 12.14
N LYS A 50 1.10 -9.64 13.32
CA LYS A 50 1.76 -9.26 14.58
C LYS A 50 3.30 -9.28 14.57
N ASN A 51 3.93 -9.90 13.56
CA ASN A 51 5.38 -10.05 13.46
C ASN A 51 6.07 -8.84 12.80
N TYR A 52 5.29 -7.89 12.30
CA TYR A 52 5.80 -6.63 11.76
C TYR A 52 5.88 -5.56 12.84
N PHE A 53 6.88 -4.72 12.71
CA PHE A 53 7.08 -3.54 13.53
C PHE A 53 7.65 -2.39 12.70
N ARG A 54 7.34 -1.18 13.16
CA ARG A 54 7.98 0.05 12.72
C ARG A 54 9.10 0.38 13.72
N TYR A 55 10.27 0.77 13.22
CA TYR A 55 11.44 1.08 14.05
C TYR A 55 11.83 2.55 13.94
N GLY A 56 11.87 3.27 15.05
CA GLY A 56 12.28 4.66 15.11
C GLY A 56 13.76 4.84 14.83
N VAL A 57 14.10 5.78 13.94
CA VAL A 57 15.47 5.98 13.43
C VAL A 57 16.06 7.31 13.88
N LEU A 58 17.34 7.50 13.55
CA LEU A 58 17.99 8.80 13.69
C LEU A 58 17.37 9.81 12.71
N SER A 59 16.70 10.82 13.24
CA SER A 59 15.93 11.78 12.44
C SER A 59 16.73 12.96 11.91
N TYR A 60 17.78 13.40 12.64
CA TYR A 60 18.49 14.64 12.35
C TYR A 60 20.00 14.49 12.33
N ASP A 61 20.64 15.20 11.40
CA ASP A 61 22.09 15.41 11.40
C ASP A 61 22.50 16.56 12.33
N ASN A 62 23.79 16.93 12.29
CA ASN A 62 24.32 18.01 13.12
C ASN A 62 23.80 19.40 12.71
N GLU A 63 23.27 19.53 11.49
CA GLU A 63 22.73 20.77 10.92
C GLU A 63 21.21 20.85 11.04
N GLN A 64 20.57 19.88 11.72
CA GLN A 64 19.11 19.75 11.84
C GLN A 64 18.40 19.44 10.51
N ASN A 65 19.11 18.90 9.51
CA ASN A 65 18.46 18.38 8.31
C ASN A 65 17.81 17.03 8.63
N ASN A 66 16.62 16.80 8.06
CA ASN A 66 15.92 15.53 8.22
C ASN A 66 16.62 14.43 7.41
N ILE A 67 17.19 13.46 8.11
CA ILE A 67 17.90 12.30 7.55
C ILE A 67 17.16 10.98 7.77
N SER A 68 15.92 11.02 8.25
CA SER A 68 15.12 9.83 8.61
C SER A 68 14.98 8.83 7.45
N PHE A 69 14.85 9.30 6.21
CA PHE A 69 14.81 8.43 5.03
C PHE A 69 16.12 7.65 4.83
N PHE A 70 17.26 8.33 4.86
CA PHE A 70 18.57 7.68 4.71
C PHE A 70 18.87 6.74 5.88
N SER A 71 18.52 7.14 7.10
CA SER A 71 18.62 6.28 8.28
C SER A 71 17.77 5.01 8.14
N SER A 72 16.52 5.15 7.67
CA SER A 72 15.60 4.03 7.43
C SER A 72 16.13 3.07 6.35
N LEU A 73 16.62 3.64 5.25
CA LEU A 73 17.20 2.91 4.15
C LEU A 73 18.42 2.10 4.59
N LEU A 74 19.40 2.75 5.21
CA LEU A 74 20.66 2.11 5.59
C LEU A 74 20.45 1.06 6.70
N LEU A 75 19.49 1.26 7.60
CA LEU A 75 19.08 0.25 8.57
C LEU A 75 18.55 -1.02 7.87
N CYS A 76 17.82 -0.86 6.77
CA CYS A 76 17.29 -1.99 6.00
C CYS A 76 18.39 -2.72 5.20
N LEU A 77 19.35 -1.97 4.65
CA LEU A 77 20.38 -2.50 3.76
C LEU A 77 21.60 -3.06 4.49
N ASP A 78 21.93 -2.52 5.66
CA ASP A 78 23.13 -2.89 6.42
C ASP A 78 22.76 -3.26 7.86
N GLU A 79 22.98 -4.52 8.22
CA GLU A 79 22.72 -5.04 9.56
C GLU A 79 23.60 -4.38 10.63
N GLN A 80 24.81 -3.96 10.27
CA GLN A 80 25.75 -3.34 11.19
C GLN A 80 25.36 -1.90 11.53
N PHE A 81 24.54 -1.25 10.72
CA PHE A 81 24.11 0.14 10.94
C PHE A 81 23.46 0.34 12.33
N LEU A 82 22.69 -0.64 12.79
CA LEU A 82 22.08 -0.64 14.13
C LEU A 82 23.11 -0.72 15.27
N THR A 83 24.29 -1.31 15.03
CA THR A 83 25.33 -1.44 16.04
C THR A 83 26.20 -0.20 16.19
N PHE A 84 26.15 0.70 15.20
CA PHE A 84 26.92 1.93 15.22
C PHE A 84 26.42 2.89 16.29
N ASN A 85 27.35 3.60 16.92
CA ASN A 85 27.01 4.78 17.71
C ASN A 85 26.52 5.93 16.80
N LYS A 86 25.93 6.96 17.38
CA LYS A 86 25.36 8.10 16.63
C LYS A 86 26.38 8.75 15.67
N ALA A 87 27.61 8.98 16.10
CA ALA A 87 28.65 9.61 15.28
C ALA A 87 28.99 8.76 14.04
N ASN A 88 29.13 7.44 14.23
CA ASN A 88 29.39 6.50 13.14
C ASN A 88 28.19 6.39 12.19
N ARG A 89 26.94 6.38 12.70
CA ARG A 89 25.73 6.42 11.86
C ARG A 89 25.70 7.67 10.98
N LEU A 90 25.99 8.83 11.55
CA LEU A 90 26.06 10.09 10.80
C LEU A 90 27.16 10.06 9.74
N GLN A 91 28.36 9.59 10.09
CA GLN A 91 29.45 9.45 9.13
C GLN A 91 29.09 8.50 7.98
N TYR A 92 28.41 7.39 8.29
CA TYR A 92 27.99 6.40 7.30
C TYR A 92 26.93 6.99 6.34
N ILE A 93 25.92 7.69 6.87
CA ILE A 93 24.93 8.43 6.07
C ILE A 93 25.62 9.45 5.16
N THR A 94 26.53 10.26 5.71
CA THR A 94 27.27 11.26 4.93
C THR A 94 28.11 10.63 3.83
N SER A 95 28.77 9.51 4.12
CA SER A 95 29.56 8.76 3.13
C SER A 95 28.68 8.21 2.00
N PHE A 96 27.51 7.66 2.34
CA PHE A 96 26.53 7.20 1.35
C PHE A 96 26.01 8.35 0.48
N LYS A 97 25.60 9.48 1.07
CA LYS A 97 25.16 10.68 0.34
C LYS A 97 26.25 11.21 -0.60
N ASN A 98 27.50 11.24 -0.14
CA ASN A 98 28.63 11.69 -0.95
C ASN A 98 28.93 10.72 -2.11
N LYS A 99 28.85 9.41 -1.88
CA LYS A 99 28.99 8.42 -2.95
C LYS A 99 27.91 8.60 -4.01
N LEU A 100 26.65 8.72 -3.58
CA LEU A 100 25.52 8.95 -4.49
C LEU A 100 25.71 10.22 -5.32
N LYS A 101 26.15 11.33 -4.72
CA LYS A 101 26.48 12.58 -5.43
C LYS A 101 27.59 12.38 -6.46
N ASN A 102 28.69 11.77 -6.05
CA ASN A 102 29.85 11.58 -6.91
C ASN A 102 29.49 10.73 -8.13
N ASP A 103 28.74 9.64 -7.92
CA ASP A 103 28.33 8.75 -9.01
C ASP A 103 27.30 9.43 -9.91
N TYR A 104 26.39 10.20 -9.32
CA TYR A 104 25.42 10.98 -10.07
C TYR A 104 26.10 11.94 -11.07
N THR A 105 27.17 12.60 -10.65
CA THR A 105 27.97 13.50 -11.49
C THR A 105 28.87 12.72 -12.48
N ASN A 106 29.62 11.73 -12.01
CA ASN A 106 30.68 11.08 -12.79
C ASN A 106 30.14 10.02 -13.75
N ASP A 107 29.19 9.19 -13.31
CA ASP A 107 28.62 8.10 -14.11
C ASP A 107 27.47 8.60 -15.02
N LYS A 108 27.24 9.92 -15.02
CA LYS A 108 26.20 10.59 -15.81
C LYS A 108 24.82 9.96 -15.56
N LEU A 109 24.54 9.58 -14.31
CA LEU A 109 23.28 8.93 -13.93
C LEU A 109 22.07 9.78 -14.28
N TYR A 110 22.19 11.11 -14.22
CA TYR A 110 21.17 12.04 -14.70
C TYR A 110 20.71 11.74 -16.14
N LYS A 111 21.67 11.47 -17.04
CA LYS A 111 21.40 11.07 -18.43
C LYS A 111 20.88 9.64 -18.49
N LYS A 112 21.49 8.71 -17.74
CA LYS A 112 21.11 7.29 -17.72
C LYS A 112 19.65 7.08 -17.30
N PHE A 113 19.20 7.77 -16.25
CA PHE A 113 17.84 7.69 -15.72
C PHE A 113 16.86 8.66 -16.40
N GLY A 114 17.38 9.51 -17.30
CA GLY A 114 16.57 10.38 -18.13
C GLY A 114 15.86 11.50 -17.39
N TYR A 115 16.39 11.99 -16.26
CA TYR A 115 15.70 13.00 -15.43
C TYR A 115 15.44 14.33 -16.14
N LYS A 116 16.14 14.60 -17.25
CA LYS A 116 15.86 15.74 -18.13
C LYS A 116 14.39 15.78 -18.60
N ARG A 117 13.73 14.62 -18.77
CA ARG A 117 12.32 14.55 -19.21
C ARG A 117 11.33 15.11 -18.19
N PHE A 118 11.74 15.23 -16.93
CA PHE A 118 10.90 15.77 -15.86
C PHE A 118 11.15 17.26 -15.60
N ASN A 119 11.93 17.92 -16.47
CA ASN A 119 12.31 19.34 -16.33
C ASN A 119 13.01 19.66 -14.99
N ILE A 120 13.78 18.70 -14.46
CA ILE A 120 14.55 18.87 -13.23
C ILE A 120 15.99 19.18 -13.62
N ASP A 121 16.50 20.31 -13.11
CA ASP A 121 17.91 20.65 -13.30
C ASP A 121 18.81 19.73 -12.47
N SER A 122 19.96 19.36 -13.05
CA SER A 122 20.89 18.43 -12.39
C SER A 122 21.44 18.97 -11.07
N GLY A 123 21.60 20.29 -10.94
CA GLY A 123 22.06 20.97 -9.73
C GLY A 123 21.04 20.93 -8.59
N VAL A 124 19.74 20.90 -8.90
CA VAL A 124 18.68 20.78 -7.89
C VAL A 124 18.78 19.45 -7.16
N ILE A 125 18.84 18.34 -7.90
CA ILE A 125 18.98 17.00 -7.29
C ILE A 125 20.28 16.93 -6.48
N PHE A 126 21.36 17.51 -6.99
CA PHE A 126 22.65 17.53 -6.29
C PHE A 126 22.58 18.24 -4.93
N GLU A 127 21.90 19.39 -4.86
CA GLU A 127 21.68 20.13 -3.62
C GLU A 127 20.72 19.40 -2.68
N GLU A 128 19.63 18.85 -3.22
CA GLU A 128 18.64 18.11 -2.44
C GLU A 128 19.27 16.88 -1.78
N ILE A 129 20.14 16.11 -2.46
CA ILE A 129 20.86 15.00 -1.80
C ILE A 129 21.59 15.48 -0.54
N ALA A 130 22.04 16.74 -0.46
CA ALA A 130 22.69 17.29 0.72
C ALA A 130 21.69 17.59 1.85
N ASN A 131 20.61 18.31 1.52
CA ASN A 131 19.86 19.08 2.53
C ASN A 131 18.43 18.57 2.73
N ASN A 132 17.84 17.92 1.72
CA ASN A 132 16.42 17.56 1.75
C ASN A 132 16.12 16.27 0.99
N VAL A 133 15.34 15.39 1.59
CA VAL A 133 14.88 14.16 0.93
C VAL A 133 13.62 14.46 0.15
N SER A 134 13.79 15.03 -1.05
CA SER A 134 12.70 15.19 -2.00
C SER A 134 12.30 13.85 -2.63
N ILE A 135 11.16 13.85 -3.31
CA ILE A 135 10.73 12.71 -4.14
C ILE A 135 11.77 12.35 -5.21
N TYR A 136 12.52 13.32 -5.73
CA TYR A 136 13.54 13.11 -6.75
C TYR A 136 14.76 12.40 -6.18
N VAL A 137 15.16 12.75 -4.95
CA VAL A 137 16.22 12.04 -4.22
C VAL A 137 15.80 10.59 -3.94
N MET A 138 14.56 10.36 -3.53
CA MET A 138 14.05 9.00 -3.33
C MET A 138 14.04 8.18 -4.62
N GLN A 139 13.58 8.78 -5.72
CA GLN A 139 13.60 8.13 -7.04
C GLN A 139 15.02 7.82 -7.49
N LEU A 140 15.97 8.73 -7.30
CA LEU A 140 17.39 8.50 -7.59
C LEU A 140 17.94 7.32 -6.79
N VAL A 141 17.62 7.23 -5.50
CA VAL A 141 18.06 6.11 -4.66
C VAL A 141 17.48 4.78 -5.16
N VAL A 142 16.19 4.77 -5.50
CA VAL A 142 15.50 3.59 -6.05
C VAL A 142 16.13 3.13 -7.36
N ASP A 143 16.39 4.07 -8.29
CA ASP A 143 17.01 3.78 -9.59
C ASP A 143 18.48 3.33 -9.42
N TYR A 144 19.20 3.91 -8.46
CA TYR A 144 20.60 3.61 -8.18
C TYR A 144 20.80 2.23 -7.54
N LEU A 145 19.92 1.84 -6.62
CA LEU A 145 20.01 0.58 -5.87
C LEU A 145 19.25 -0.58 -6.52
N ASP A 146 18.46 -0.32 -7.57
CA ASP A 146 17.60 -1.29 -8.25
C ASP A 146 16.57 -1.97 -7.32
N ILE A 147 15.99 -1.18 -6.40
CA ILE A 147 14.98 -1.64 -5.42
C ILE A 147 13.61 -1.02 -5.71
N ASN A 148 12.58 -1.43 -4.97
CA ASN A 148 11.33 -0.68 -4.82
C ASN A 148 11.19 -0.16 -3.38
N ILE A 149 10.40 0.88 -3.18
CA ILE A 149 9.99 1.35 -1.85
C ILE A 149 8.47 1.52 -1.85
N ILE A 150 7.79 0.99 -0.83
CA ILE A 150 6.38 1.27 -0.55
C ILE A 150 6.29 2.05 0.75
N ILE A 151 5.72 3.25 0.68
CA ILE A 151 5.51 4.16 1.80
C ILE A 151 4.05 4.06 2.24
N PHE A 152 3.83 3.68 3.50
CA PHE A 152 2.55 3.79 4.19
C PHE A 152 2.50 5.15 4.86
N ASN A 153 1.70 6.06 4.33
CA ASN A 153 1.52 7.38 4.90
C ASN A 153 0.48 7.28 6.03
N PHE A 154 0.90 7.56 7.26
CA PHE A 154 0.09 7.53 8.47
C PHE A 154 -0.74 8.80 8.67
N ASP A 155 -0.47 9.86 7.92
CA ASP A 155 -1.24 11.11 7.93
C ASP A 155 -2.52 10.96 7.09
N ASP A 156 -2.44 10.32 5.90
CA ASP A 156 -3.57 10.15 4.97
C ASP A 156 -4.05 8.70 4.78
N PHE A 157 -3.38 7.74 5.42
CA PHE A 157 -3.62 6.29 5.36
C PHE A 157 -3.50 5.68 3.96
N LYS A 158 -2.82 6.36 3.03
CA LYS A 158 -2.56 5.84 1.68
C LYS A 158 -1.20 5.15 1.61
N ARG A 159 -1.01 4.47 0.48
CA ARG A 159 0.20 3.72 0.17
C ARG A 159 0.76 4.23 -1.13
N TYR A 160 2.04 4.54 -1.11
CA TYR A 160 2.74 5.13 -2.24
C TYR A 160 3.92 4.27 -2.65
N GLY A 161 4.04 3.94 -3.92
CA GLY A 161 5.19 3.20 -4.45
C GLY A 161 6.17 4.13 -5.15
N ILE A 162 7.46 3.89 -4.90
CA ILE A 162 8.60 4.45 -5.62
C ILE A 162 9.35 3.28 -6.23
N TYR A 163 9.51 3.28 -7.54
CA TYR A 163 10.11 2.18 -8.28
C TYR A 163 10.69 2.71 -9.59
N ALA A 164 11.61 1.97 -10.19
CA ALA A 164 12.19 2.37 -11.47
C ALA A 164 11.19 2.13 -12.62
N GLY A 165 11.11 3.09 -13.55
CA GLY A 165 10.28 2.98 -14.75
C GLY A 165 8.81 3.37 -14.57
N GLU A 166 7.95 2.82 -15.43
CA GLU A 166 6.51 3.13 -15.46
C GLU A 166 5.69 2.11 -14.67
N ILE A 167 6.13 0.85 -14.68
CA ILE A 167 5.47 -0.30 -14.04
C ILE A 167 6.37 -0.83 -12.92
N MET A 168 5.78 -1.12 -11.75
CA MET A 168 6.55 -1.64 -10.62
C MET A 168 6.98 -3.08 -10.87
N ASN A 169 8.29 -3.33 -10.88
CA ASN A 169 8.83 -4.69 -10.95
C ASN A 169 8.73 -5.37 -9.58
N THR A 170 7.69 -6.18 -9.38
CA THR A 170 7.39 -6.87 -8.12
C THR A 170 8.42 -7.93 -7.72
N PHE A 171 9.34 -8.30 -8.60
CA PHE A 171 10.43 -9.24 -8.31
C PHE A 171 11.65 -8.57 -7.66
N ARG A 172 11.75 -7.23 -7.71
CA ARG A 172 12.82 -6.50 -7.06
C ARG A 172 12.65 -6.46 -5.54
N PRO A 173 13.75 -6.43 -4.77
CA PRO A 173 13.69 -6.18 -3.34
C PRO A 173 12.89 -4.90 -3.05
N THR A 174 11.90 -5.01 -2.19
CA THR A 174 10.97 -3.93 -1.85
C THR A 174 11.09 -3.60 -0.37
N LEU A 175 11.43 -2.36 -0.06
CA LEU A 175 11.44 -1.85 1.32
C LEU A 175 10.06 -1.29 1.66
N LEU A 176 9.61 -1.48 2.90
CA LEU A 176 8.35 -0.93 3.40
C LEU A 176 8.67 0.15 4.42
N PHE A 177 8.24 1.39 4.19
CA PHE A 177 8.44 2.51 5.11
C PHE A 177 7.09 3.01 5.64
N GLY A 178 7.06 3.46 6.88
CA GLY A 178 6.03 4.33 7.41
C GLY A 178 6.47 5.78 7.23
N TYR A 179 5.54 6.65 6.82
CA TYR A 179 5.73 8.09 6.78
C TYR A 179 4.66 8.77 7.63
N GLY A 180 5.06 9.67 8.50
CA GLY A 180 4.13 10.48 9.30
C GLY A 180 4.87 11.63 9.97
N ASN A 181 4.18 12.75 10.18
CA ASN A 181 4.76 13.96 10.76
C ASN A 181 6.05 14.45 10.05
N GLY A 182 6.23 14.14 8.76
CA GLY A 182 7.43 14.51 8.00
C GLY A 182 8.62 13.56 8.13
N TYR A 183 8.49 12.41 8.80
CA TYR A 183 9.60 11.47 9.02
C TYR A 183 9.33 10.11 8.40
N PHE A 184 10.41 9.42 8.01
CA PHE A 184 10.39 8.06 7.51
C PHE A 184 10.90 7.09 8.56
N GLU A 185 10.24 5.94 8.67
CA GLU A 185 10.69 4.83 9.51
C GLU A 185 10.52 3.51 8.78
N PRO A 186 11.48 2.57 8.88
CA PRO A 186 11.37 1.27 8.24
C PRO A 186 10.34 0.39 8.96
N ILE A 187 9.58 -0.37 8.17
CA ILE A 187 8.64 -1.40 8.60
C ILE A 187 9.19 -2.75 8.16
N PHE A 188 9.48 -3.62 9.11
CA PHE A 188 10.06 -4.93 8.82
C PHE A 188 9.68 -5.97 9.89
N THR A 189 10.20 -7.18 9.72
CA THR A 189 10.03 -8.28 10.69
C THR A 189 11.39 -8.65 11.29
N ASN A 190 11.39 -9.44 12.37
CA ASN A 190 12.64 -9.88 13.02
C ASN A 190 13.55 -10.69 12.09
N LYS A 191 12.99 -11.26 11.02
CA LYS A 191 13.68 -12.15 10.08
C LYS A 191 13.99 -11.48 8.75
N LYS A 192 13.22 -10.46 8.35
CA LYS A 192 13.23 -9.94 6.99
C LYS A 192 13.02 -8.43 6.94
N LYS A 193 13.94 -7.74 6.25
CA LYS A 193 13.96 -6.27 6.05
C LYS A 193 13.53 -5.82 4.64
N TYR A 194 13.60 -6.71 3.66
CA TYR A 194 13.20 -6.46 2.27
C TYR A 194 12.23 -7.55 1.81
N PHE A 195 11.31 -7.20 0.94
CA PHE A 195 10.21 -8.08 0.52
C PHE A 195 10.15 -8.20 -1.00
N CYS A 196 9.52 -9.25 -1.50
CA CYS A 196 9.30 -9.50 -2.93
C CYS A 196 7.90 -10.09 -3.14
N SER A 197 7.49 -10.27 -4.40
CA SER A 197 6.17 -10.77 -4.80
C SER A 197 5.70 -12.04 -4.08
N ASN A 198 6.61 -12.87 -3.58
CA ASN A 198 6.27 -14.11 -2.87
C ASN A 198 5.81 -13.89 -1.43
N ASP A 199 6.17 -12.78 -0.80
CA ASP A 199 5.84 -12.49 0.59
C ASP A 199 4.35 -12.21 0.77
N LYS A 200 3.79 -12.68 1.89
CA LYS A 200 2.36 -12.51 2.20
C LYS A 200 1.95 -11.04 2.24
N VAL A 201 2.79 -10.16 2.78
CA VAL A 201 2.54 -8.71 2.81
C VAL A 201 2.48 -8.12 1.40
N MET A 202 3.38 -8.55 0.50
CA MET A 202 3.42 -8.05 -0.88
C MET A 202 2.21 -8.52 -1.67
N LYS A 203 1.81 -9.79 -1.53
CA LYS A 203 0.57 -10.31 -2.14
C LYS A 203 -0.65 -9.49 -1.71
N LYS A 204 -0.77 -9.18 -0.42
CA LYS A 204 -1.85 -8.30 0.10
C LYS A 204 -1.76 -6.89 -0.46
N LEU A 205 -0.56 -6.33 -0.61
CA LEU A 205 -0.38 -4.98 -1.12
C LEU A 205 -0.73 -4.87 -2.60
N ILE A 206 -0.31 -5.82 -3.42
CA ILE A 206 -0.53 -5.87 -4.87
C ILE A 206 -2.04 -5.89 -5.21
N VAL A 207 -2.86 -6.60 -4.44
CA VAL A 207 -4.32 -6.65 -4.67
C VAL A 207 -5.08 -5.42 -4.17
N ASN A 208 -4.39 -4.45 -3.57
CA ASN A 208 -4.98 -3.22 -3.06
C ASN A 208 -4.34 -2.01 -3.75
N ASN A 209 -5.07 -0.90 -3.85
CA ASN A 209 -4.56 0.31 -4.51
C ASN A 209 -3.24 0.80 -3.89
N ILE A 210 -2.19 0.90 -4.70
CA ILE A 210 -0.96 1.63 -4.38
C ILE A 210 -0.88 2.77 -5.40
N TYR A 211 -0.63 3.97 -4.91
CA TYR A 211 -0.48 5.15 -5.76
C TYR A 211 0.99 5.32 -6.12
N LYS A 212 1.28 5.79 -7.33
CA LYS A 212 2.64 6.23 -7.64
C LYS A 212 2.97 7.42 -6.74
N TYR A 213 4.11 7.37 -6.05
CA TYR A 213 4.60 8.57 -5.39
C TYR A 213 5.05 9.51 -6.51
N GLY A 214 4.36 10.64 -6.66
CA GLY A 214 4.54 11.52 -7.81
C GLY A 214 4.08 12.93 -7.49
N ASN A 215 4.57 13.89 -8.29
CA ASN A 215 4.49 15.30 -7.97
C ASN A 215 3.17 15.99 -8.35
N ASN A 216 2.07 15.24 -8.58
CA ASN A 216 0.66 15.71 -8.62
C ASN A 216 -0.31 14.70 -9.28
N GLU A 217 0.17 13.60 -9.84
CA GLU A 217 -0.72 12.59 -10.45
C GLU A 217 -1.00 11.46 -9.45
N LYS A 218 -2.25 11.35 -9.01
CA LYS A 218 -2.76 10.17 -8.30
C LYS A 218 -2.96 9.03 -9.30
N THR A 219 -1.91 8.62 -10.00
CA THR A 219 -1.94 7.44 -10.87
C THR A 219 -1.83 6.19 -10.00
N LEU A 220 -2.78 5.26 -10.17
CA LEU A 220 -2.63 3.91 -9.63
C LEU A 220 -1.42 3.27 -10.31
N ILE A 221 -0.62 2.55 -9.52
CA ILE A 221 0.53 1.81 -10.05
C ILE A 221 0.03 0.74 -11.02
N GLY A 222 0.52 0.77 -12.26
CA GLY A 222 0.47 -0.40 -13.12
C GLY A 222 1.43 -1.46 -12.57
N LEU A 223 0.93 -2.66 -12.35
CA LEU A 223 1.71 -3.81 -11.90
C LEU A 223 2.10 -4.66 -13.10
N ASN A 224 3.23 -5.39 -13.02
CA ASN A 224 3.58 -6.37 -14.07
C ASN A 224 2.47 -7.42 -14.30
N ASN A 225 1.56 -7.64 -13.35
CA ASN A 225 0.42 -8.54 -13.53
C ASN A 225 -0.71 -7.92 -14.37
N ASP A 226 -0.73 -6.61 -14.54
CA ASP A 226 -1.63 -5.89 -15.45
C ASP A 226 -1.18 -6.00 -16.91
N ILE A 227 -0.05 -6.66 -17.18
CA ILE A 227 0.39 -6.98 -18.55
C ILE A 227 -0.72 -7.73 -19.30
N TYR A 228 -1.51 -8.59 -18.65
CA TYR A 228 -2.64 -9.25 -19.32
C TYR A 228 -3.76 -8.28 -19.71
N HIS A 229 -4.02 -7.25 -18.90
CA HIS A 229 -4.98 -6.21 -19.25
C HIS A 229 -4.44 -5.30 -20.35
N MET A 230 -3.16 -4.90 -20.29
CA MET A 230 -2.51 -4.14 -21.37
C MET A 230 -2.43 -4.93 -22.67
N ILE A 231 -2.12 -6.23 -22.63
CA ILE A 231 -2.12 -7.11 -23.79
C ILE A 231 -3.54 -7.24 -24.33
N ASN A 232 -4.56 -7.41 -23.48
CA ASN A 232 -5.94 -7.48 -23.94
C ASN A 232 -6.44 -6.14 -24.51
N ASP A 233 -5.97 -5.00 -24.01
CA ASP A 233 -6.27 -3.68 -24.58
C ASP A 233 -5.54 -3.47 -25.93
N LEU A 234 -4.29 -3.94 -26.05
CA LEU A 234 -3.51 -3.96 -27.30
C LEU A 234 -4.06 -4.93 -28.34
N MET A 235 -4.59 -6.08 -27.90
CA MET A 235 -5.17 -7.10 -28.77
C MET A 235 -6.65 -6.83 -29.08
N GLY A 236 -7.33 -6.07 -28.21
CA GLY A 236 -8.72 -5.64 -28.38
C GLY A 236 -8.88 -4.45 -29.34
N SER A 237 -7.79 -3.76 -29.68
CA SER A 237 -7.76 -2.86 -30.84
C SER A 237 -7.52 -3.66 -32.12
N GLU A 238 -8.58 -4.30 -32.61
CA GLU A 238 -8.64 -4.82 -33.98
C GLU A 238 -8.58 -3.65 -34.97
N ASP A 239 -7.36 -3.19 -35.28
CA ASP A 239 -6.99 -2.55 -36.56
C ASP A 239 -5.52 -2.10 -36.52
N SER A 240 -4.58 -3.04 -36.72
CA SER A 240 -3.38 -2.81 -37.55
C SER A 240 -2.39 -3.98 -37.52
N ASN A 241 -2.09 -4.49 -38.71
CA ASN A 241 -1.00 -5.42 -38.97
C ASN A 241 0.37 -4.75 -38.73
N VAL A 242 1.09 -5.11 -37.67
CA VAL A 242 2.55 -4.89 -37.59
C VAL A 242 3.26 -6.07 -36.90
N PRO A 243 4.31 -6.67 -37.50
CA PRO A 243 5.13 -7.68 -36.84
C PRO A 243 6.25 -7.01 -36.02
N VAL A 244 6.33 -7.28 -34.72
CA VAL A 244 7.43 -6.80 -33.87
C VAL A 244 8.40 -7.94 -33.57
N ALA A 245 9.61 -7.83 -34.11
CA ALA A 245 10.76 -8.67 -33.75
C ALA A 245 11.32 -8.21 -32.40
N VAL A 246 11.30 -9.11 -31.41
CA VAL A 246 11.89 -8.86 -30.08
C VAL A 246 13.38 -9.20 -30.13
N VAL A 247 14.21 -8.17 -30.02
CA VAL A 247 15.67 -8.30 -29.83
C VAL A 247 15.94 -8.41 -28.33
N ASN A 248 16.40 -9.60 -27.90
CA ASN A 248 16.93 -9.84 -26.56
C ASN A 248 18.37 -9.31 -26.46
N GLN A 249 18.62 -8.37 -25.55
CA GLN A 249 19.96 -8.09 -25.04
C GLN A 249 19.98 -8.34 -23.54
N ASN A 250 20.73 -9.38 -23.16
CA ASN A 250 21.02 -9.74 -21.78
C ASN A 250 22.06 -8.76 -21.21
N ASN A 251 21.74 -8.15 -20.07
CA ASN A 251 22.73 -7.51 -19.18
C ASN A 251 22.73 -8.24 -17.84
N GLU A 252 23.92 -8.56 -17.35
CA GLU A 252 24.17 -9.20 -16.06
C GLU A 252 23.75 -8.25 -14.91
N ILE A 253 22.84 -8.73 -14.05
CA ILE A 253 22.33 -8.01 -12.88
C ILE A 253 22.90 -8.70 -11.63
N ASN A 254 23.48 -7.93 -10.71
CA ASN A 254 23.82 -8.39 -9.36
C ASN A 254 22.54 -8.82 -8.64
N GLN A 255 22.31 -10.13 -8.49
CA GLN A 255 21.08 -10.68 -7.93
C GLN A 255 21.12 -10.67 -6.40
N PHE A 256 20.20 -9.91 -5.80
CA PHE A 256 19.71 -10.21 -4.45
C PHE A 256 18.69 -11.35 -4.58
N GLU A 257 19.08 -12.58 -4.22
CA GLU A 257 18.18 -13.73 -4.28
C GLU A 257 17.10 -13.65 -3.19
N CYS A 258 15.83 -13.54 -3.59
CA CYS A 258 14.70 -13.57 -2.67
C CYS A 258 14.31 -15.04 -2.39
N THR A 259 14.90 -15.65 -1.37
CA THR A 259 14.56 -17.03 -0.98
C THR A 259 13.28 -17.08 -0.14
N ASN A 260 12.39 -18.03 -0.45
CA ASN A 260 11.18 -18.30 0.35
C ASN A 260 11.55 -18.97 1.68
N SER A 261 11.48 -18.23 2.78
CA SER A 261 11.68 -18.77 4.13
C SER A 261 10.59 -18.29 5.10
N GLU A 262 9.32 -18.55 4.78
CA GLU A 262 8.27 -18.54 5.80
C GLU A 262 7.75 -19.98 5.96
N SER A 263 8.30 -20.68 6.95
CA SER A 263 7.64 -21.85 7.53
C SER A 263 6.28 -21.40 8.08
N ILE A 264 5.24 -22.06 7.61
CA ILE A 264 3.84 -21.79 7.91
C ILE A 264 3.59 -22.18 9.38
N GLU A 265 3.69 -21.22 10.29
CA GLU A 265 2.92 -21.26 11.54
C GLU A 265 1.67 -20.42 11.29
N GLU A 266 0.54 -21.11 11.07
CA GLU A 266 -0.78 -20.50 11.05
C GLU A 266 -1.14 -20.06 12.47
N ASP A 267 -0.73 -18.84 12.83
CA ASP A 267 -1.36 -18.15 13.93
C ASP A 267 -2.79 -17.79 13.50
N SER A 268 -3.75 -18.61 13.95
CA SER A 268 -5.17 -18.30 13.92
C SER A 268 -5.38 -16.94 14.57
N ILE A 269 -5.81 -15.97 13.77
CA ILE A 269 -6.20 -14.65 14.25
C ILE A 269 -7.54 -14.84 14.96
N ASP A 270 -7.51 -14.92 16.29
CA ASP A 270 -8.70 -14.73 17.12
C ASP A 270 -9.15 -13.27 16.96
N ILE A 271 -10.21 -13.06 16.19
CA ILE A 271 -10.95 -11.81 16.13
C ILE A 271 -12.01 -11.91 17.23
N ASN A 272 -11.61 -11.64 18.47
CA ASN A 272 -12.53 -11.17 19.51
C ASN A 272 -12.12 -9.73 19.80
N ASP A 273 -12.61 -8.80 18.99
CA ASP A 273 -12.59 -7.37 19.29
C ASP A 273 -14.04 -6.96 19.50
N ASP A 274 -14.29 -6.45 20.70
CA ASP A 274 -15.55 -5.93 21.22
C ASP A 274 -16.27 -4.98 20.26
N GLU A 275 -17.60 -5.15 20.18
CA GLU A 275 -18.52 -4.24 19.50
C GLU A 275 -18.63 -2.91 20.25
N ASP A 276 -17.72 -1.98 19.98
CA ASP A 276 -17.99 -0.56 20.18
C ASP A 276 -18.48 0.05 18.86
N SER A 277 -19.80 0.14 18.74
CA SER A 277 -20.50 0.88 17.69
C SER A 277 -20.23 2.38 17.83
N ILE A 278 -19.37 2.92 16.98
CA ILE A 278 -19.22 4.37 16.79
C ILE A 278 -20.12 4.78 15.64
N ASP A 279 -21.13 5.57 16.01
CA ASP A 279 -22.03 6.31 15.12
C ASP A 279 -21.22 7.34 14.32
N ILE A 280 -21.29 7.27 12.98
CA ILE A 280 -20.75 8.30 12.09
C ILE A 280 -21.96 8.90 11.37
N ASN A 281 -22.52 9.96 11.97
CA ASN A 281 -23.29 10.95 11.23
C ASN A 281 -22.28 11.91 10.61
N ASP A 282 -22.04 11.76 9.31
CA ASP A 282 -21.45 12.81 8.49
C ASP A 282 -22.61 13.65 7.93
N ASP A 283 -22.71 14.89 8.44
CA ASP A 283 -23.58 15.94 7.92
C ASP A 283 -23.09 16.37 6.53
N GLU A 284 -23.84 16.02 5.48
CA GLU A 284 -23.82 16.74 4.21
C GLU A 284 -25.13 17.54 4.08
N GLU A 285 -25.03 18.86 4.25
CA GLU A 285 -26.04 19.82 3.82
C GLU A 285 -26.29 19.66 2.31
N LEU A 286 -27.48 19.18 1.95
CA LEU A 286 -27.99 19.21 0.59
C LEU A 286 -29.06 20.29 0.46
N ILE A 287 -28.78 21.18 -0.48
CA ILE A 287 -29.60 22.29 -0.96
C ILE A 287 -30.96 21.76 -1.45
N GLU A 288 -32.03 22.34 -0.91
CA GLU A 288 -33.41 22.15 -1.34
C GLU A 288 -33.61 22.68 -2.76
N ASP A 289 -34.05 21.81 -3.66
CA ASP A 289 -34.88 22.19 -4.81
C ASP A 289 -35.75 20.97 -5.16
N SER A 290 -37.01 20.97 -4.72
CA SER A 290 -38.00 19.97 -5.15
C SER A 290 -39.26 20.65 -5.69
N TYR A 291 -39.45 20.46 -6.99
CA TYR A 291 -40.67 20.73 -7.73
C TYR A 291 -41.86 19.90 -7.19
N GLU A 292 -43.02 20.55 -7.13
CA GLU A 292 -44.32 19.90 -6.89
C GLU A 292 -44.68 18.95 -8.04
N GLN A 293 -45.04 17.71 -7.71
CA GLN A 293 -45.89 16.89 -8.58
C GLN A 293 -46.91 16.10 -7.75
N GLU A 294 -48.15 16.20 -8.21
CA GLU A 294 -49.39 15.66 -7.65
C GLU A 294 -49.40 14.12 -7.68
N TYR A 295 -49.84 13.52 -6.56
CA TYR A 295 -50.17 12.10 -6.50
C TYR A 295 -51.57 11.85 -7.04
N SER A 296 -51.65 11.03 -8.09
CA SER A 296 -52.87 10.32 -8.50
C SER A 296 -52.87 8.95 -7.83
N ASP A 297 -53.87 8.73 -6.97
CA ASP A 297 -54.23 7.42 -6.41
C ASP A 297 -54.48 6.39 -7.53
N ASN A 298 -53.91 5.19 -7.38
CA ASN A 298 -54.43 4.00 -8.03
C ASN A 298 -54.16 2.73 -7.21
N ASP A 299 -55.28 2.09 -6.87
CA ASP A 299 -55.57 0.76 -6.35
C ASP A 299 -54.42 -0.25 -6.09
N LYS A 300 -54.27 -0.60 -4.81
CA LYS A 300 -53.54 -1.78 -4.34
C LYS A 300 -54.41 -3.03 -4.47
N THR A 301 -54.10 -3.87 -5.45
CA THR A 301 -54.44 -5.30 -5.43
C THR A 301 -53.35 -6.07 -4.67
N THR A 302 -53.65 -6.49 -3.45
CA THR A 302 -52.78 -7.32 -2.61
C THR A 302 -52.73 -8.74 -3.16
N THR A 303 -51.72 -9.01 -3.99
CA THR A 303 -51.41 -10.38 -4.43
C THR A 303 -50.58 -11.04 -3.35
N PHE A 304 -51.13 -12.05 -2.65
CA PHE A 304 -50.38 -12.87 -1.70
C PHE A 304 -49.31 -13.68 -2.45
N VAL A 305 -48.08 -13.17 -2.48
CA VAL A 305 -46.92 -13.89 -3.01
C VAL A 305 -46.55 -14.99 -2.00
N LYS A 306 -46.76 -16.25 -2.37
CA LYS A 306 -46.22 -17.39 -1.62
C LYS A 306 -44.70 -17.26 -1.59
N LYS A 307 -44.13 -17.14 -0.39
CA LYS A 307 -42.68 -17.15 -0.17
C LYS A 307 -42.10 -18.44 -0.71
N THR A 308 -41.19 -18.36 -1.68
CA THR A 308 -40.44 -19.52 -2.17
C THR A 308 -39.37 -19.90 -1.13
N PRO A 309 -39.07 -21.19 -0.92
CA PRO A 309 -38.02 -21.64 -0.01
C PRO A 309 -36.64 -21.01 -0.30
N GLU A 310 -36.38 -20.63 -1.55
CA GLU A 310 -35.13 -20.00 -1.97
C GLU A 310 -34.97 -18.56 -1.45
N SER A 311 -36.07 -17.84 -1.22
CA SER A 311 -36.00 -16.47 -0.64
C SER A 311 -35.47 -16.46 0.79
N GLU A 312 -35.64 -17.56 1.53
CA GLU A 312 -35.17 -17.67 2.92
C GLU A 312 -33.65 -17.86 3.02
N LYS A 313 -33.03 -18.47 2.00
CA LYS A 313 -31.57 -18.67 1.95
C LYS A 313 -30.79 -17.36 2.02
N TRP A 314 -31.38 -16.28 1.50
CA TRP A 314 -30.73 -14.98 1.36
C TRP A 314 -31.17 -13.98 2.44
N LYS A 315 -32.14 -14.33 3.28
CA LYS A 315 -32.52 -13.49 4.44
C LYS A 315 -31.35 -13.40 5.40
N GLY A 316 -30.99 -12.17 5.77
CA GLY A 316 -29.84 -11.87 6.64
C GLY A 316 -28.54 -11.52 5.90
N TYR A 317 -28.53 -11.53 4.57
CA TYR A 317 -27.40 -10.97 3.81
C TYR A 317 -27.49 -9.44 3.80
N SER A 318 -26.43 -8.76 4.24
CA SER A 318 -26.33 -7.30 4.16
C SER A 318 -25.99 -6.83 2.74
N LEU A 319 -26.25 -5.55 2.44
CA LEU A 319 -25.88 -4.94 1.16
C LEU A 319 -24.38 -5.14 0.86
N SER A 320 -23.52 -4.97 1.86
CA SER A 320 -22.07 -5.20 1.76
C SER A 320 -21.72 -6.64 1.35
N LYS A 321 -22.53 -7.63 1.75
CA LYS A 321 -22.33 -9.03 1.37
C LYS A 321 -22.70 -9.27 -0.09
N PHE A 322 -23.80 -8.69 -0.57
CA PHE A 322 -24.17 -8.73 -1.99
C PHE A 322 -23.16 -7.98 -2.88
N LEU A 323 -22.63 -6.84 -2.42
CA LEU A 323 -21.61 -6.09 -3.17
C LEU A 323 -20.29 -6.86 -3.36
N ARG A 324 -20.02 -7.91 -2.57
CA ARG A 324 -18.85 -8.78 -2.73
C ARG A 324 -19.08 -9.94 -3.71
N MET A 325 -20.32 -10.29 -4.04
CA MET A 325 -20.65 -11.35 -5.01
C MET A 325 -20.30 -10.95 -6.44
N ARG A 326 -20.12 -11.89 -7.36
CA ARG A 326 -19.92 -11.56 -8.78
C ARG A 326 -21.27 -11.16 -9.43
N LYS A 327 -21.24 -10.46 -10.58
CA LYS A 327 -22.48 -9.92 -11.21
C LYS A 327 -23.40 -11.05 -11.70
N ASP A 328 -22.84 -12.13 -12.21
CA ASP A 328 -23.53 -13.39 -12.56
C ASP A 328 -24.26 -13.99 -11.36
N GLU A 329 -23.60 -14.10 -10.20
CA GLU A 329 -24.21 -14.61 -8.96
C GLU A 329 -25.41 -13.75 -8.50
N LEU A 330 -25.32 -12.42 -8.66
CA LEU A 330 -26.43 -11.52 -8.35
C LEU A 330 -27.61 -11.71 -9.31
N LEU A 331 -27.34 -11.93 -10.60
CA LEU A 331 -28.38 -12.18 -11.60
C LEU A 331 -29.08 -13.53 -11.36
N ASP A 332 -28.36 -14.56 -10.90
CA ASP A 332 -28.96 -15.82 -10.48
C ASP A 332 -29.91 -15.64 -9.29
N ILE A 333 -29.54 -14.77 -8.34
CA ILE A 333 -30.41 -14.43 -7.20
C ILE A 333 -31.65 -13.67 -7.68
N ILE A 334 -31.52 -12.68 -8.57
CA ILE A 334 -32.65 -11.98 -9.22
C ILE A 334 -33.63 -12.98 -9.85
N ASN A 335 -33.10 -13.97 -10.58
CA ASN A 335 -33.91 -15.03 -11.20
C ASN A 335 -34.65 -15.87 -10.14
N SER A 336 -33.96 -16.29 -9.07
CA SER A 336 -34.55 -17.07 -7.97
C SER A 336 -35.65 -16.32 -7.21
N LEU A 337 -35.56 -14.98 -7.18
CA LEU A 337 -36.57 -14.09 -6.58
C LEU A 337 -37.71 -13.73 -7.54
N GLN A 338 -37.74 -14.34 -8.73
CA GLN A 338 -38.73 -14.08 -9.79
C GLN A 338 -38.79 -12.61 -10.19
N LEU A 339 -37.66 -11.91 -10.14
CA LEU A 339 -37.52 -10.55 -10.64
C LEU A 339 -37.17 -10.59 -12.14
N ASN A 340 -37.66 -9.61 -12.91
CA ASN A 340 -37.46 -9.57 -14.35
C ASN A 340 -35.98 -9.26 -14.70
N ILE A 341 -35.22 -10.29 -15.06
CA ILE A 341 -33.77 -10.19 -15.36
C ILE A 341 -33.47 -9.14 -16.42
N GLY A 342 -34.35 -8.95 -17.41
CA GLY A 342 -34.15 -8.00 -18.50
C GLY A 342 -33.91 -6.56 -18.02
N GLU A 343 -34.52 -6.18 -16.90
CA GLU A 343 -34.36 -4.85 -16.30
C GLU A 343 -33.03 -4.66 -15.55
N TYR A 344 -32.26 -5.74 -15.34
CA TYR A 344 -31.05 -5.73 -14.52
C TYR A 344 -29.76 -5.98 -15.31
N GLN A 345 -29.84 -6.37 -16.58
CA GLN A 345 -28.65 -6.61 -17.40
C GLN A 345 -27.80 -5.34 -17.58
N THR A 346 -28.45 -4.21 -17.80
CA THR A 346 -27.82 -2.89 -17.99
C THR A 346 -27.51 -2.16 -16.68
N LYS A 347 -28.07 -2.61 -15.55
CA LYS A 347 -27.87 -1.97 -14.24
C LYS A 347 -26.46 -2.22 -13.69
N THR A 348 -26.00 -1.27 -12.89
CA THR A 348 -24.78 -1.38 -12.11
C THR A 348 -24.94 -2.42 -11.01
N LYS A 349 -23.80 -2.99 -10.56
CA LYS A 349 -23.78 -3.97 -9.48
C LYS A 349 -24.45 -3.46 -8.19
N LYS A 350 -24.29 -2.17 -7.89
CA LYS A 350 -24.88 -1.52 -6.71
C LYS A 350 -26.40 -1.49 -6.78
N GLU A 351 -26.96 -1.14 -7.93
CA GLU A 351 -28.42 -1.09 -8.15
C GLU A 351 -29.06 -2.48 -8.07
N ILE A 352 -28.38 -3.50 -8.62
CA ILE A 352 -28.83 -4.90 -8.53
C ILE A 352 -28.84 -5.34 -7.06
N ALA A 353 -27.75 -5.11 -6.33
CA ALA A 353 -27.63 -5.48 -4.91
C ALA A 353 -28.68 -4.77 -4.03
N SER A 354 -28.90 -3.47 -4.23
CA SER A 354 -29.95 -2.72 -3.51
C SER A 354 -31.36 -3.25 -3.81
N SER A 355 -31.63 -3.62 -5.07
CA SER A 355 -32.93 -4.18 -5.46
C SER A 355 -33.20 -5.53 -4.80
N ILE A 356 -32.17 -6.38 -4.66
CA ILE A 356 -32.26 -7.65 -3.93
C ILE A 356 -32.59 -7.40 -2.45
N VAL A 357 -31.87 -6.49 -1.79
CA VAL A 357 -32.10 -6.16 -0.37
C VAL A 357 -33.52 -5.62 -0.14
N ASN A 358 -33.99 -4.73 -1.02
CA ASN A 358 -35.35 -4.19 -0.93
C ASN A 358 -36.41 -5.29 -1.11
N LYS A 359 -36.18 -6.22 -2.04
CA LYS A 359 -37.11 -7.34 -2.29
C LYS A 359 -37.15 -8.35 -1.15
N LEU A 360 -36.02 -8.58 -0.47
CA LEU A 360 -35.93 -9.50 0.68
C LEU A 360 -36.47 -8.89 1.98
N SER A 361 -36.50 -7.56 2.07
CA SER A 361 -37.03 -6.82 3.22
C SER A 361 -38.55 -6.60 3.17
N ALA A 362 -39.14 -6.69 1.97
CA ALA A 362 -40.59 -6.65 1.74
C ALA A 362 -41.22 -8.04 1.96
#